data_AF-A0A1Q9W0S1-F1
#
_entry.id   AF-A0A1Q9W0S1-F1
#
_cell.length_a   1.000
_cell.length_b   1.000
_cell.length_c   1.000
_cell.angle_alpha   90.00
_cell.angle_beta   90.00
_cell.angle_gamma   90.00
#
_symmetry.space_group_name_H-M   'P 1'
#
loop_
_entity.id
_entity.type
_entity.pdbx_description
1 polymer ?
#
loop_
_entity_poly.entity_id
_entity_poly.type
_entity_poly.pdbx_seq_one_letter_code
_entity_poly.pdbx_strand_id
1 'polypeptide(L)'
;MRRQYFPLTKPVTRIRRDQSGTDELNNDITVDSRDQVLVFAYYTLSPDEPVVSRHERLELDARLIAGIGDFIADDAVVLPGLGDKEFEVIGEAENYEANPWWSPGVETVNLRRVQR
;
A
#
# COMPACT_ATOMS: atom_id res chain seq x y z
N MET A 1 4.43 21.67 -8.59
CA MET A 1 3.66 20.46 -8.98
C MET A 1 4.66 19.36 -9.27
N ARG A 2 4.62 18.23 -8.56
CA ARG A 2 5.44 17.05 -8.88
C ARG A 2 4.94 16.47 -10.21
N ARG A 3 5.86 16.07 -11.10
CA ARG A 3 5.50 15.54 -12.43
C ARG A 3 5.19 14.06 -12.30
N GLN A 4 3.92 13.71 -12.47
CA GLN A 4 3.46 12.33 -12.46
C GLN A 4 3.42 11.81 -13.90
N TYR A 5 4.26 10.82 -14.22
CA TYR A 5 4.38 10.27 -15.57
C TYR A 5 3.38 9.15 -15.84
N PHE A 6 2.94 8.46 -14.80
CA PHE A 6 1.99 7.35 -14.89
C PHE A 6 0.59 7.79 -14.47
N PRO A 7 -0.44 7.64 -15.34
CA PRO A 7 -1.79 8.05 -15.00
C PRO A 7 -2.40 7.09 -13.98
N LEU A 8 -2.76 7.63 -12.80
CA LEU A 8 -3.50 6.88 -11.79
C LEU A 8 -4.97 6.79 -12.22
N THR A 9 -5.42 5.58 -12.58
CA THR A 9 -6.74 5.38 -13.21
C THR A 9 -7.51 4.20 -12.63
N LYS A 10 -6.84 3.32 -11.90
CA LYS A 10 -7.47 2.14 -11.31
C LYS A 10 -7.92 2.47 -9.89
N PRO A 11 -9.22 2.44 -9.58
CA PRO A 11 -9.65 2.67 -8.22
C PRO A 11 -9.35 1.47 -7.33
N VAL A 12 -8.87 1.73 -6.12
CA VAL A 12 -8.77 0.77 -5.02
C VAL A 12 -9.37 1.39 -3.76
N THR A 13 -9.72 0.57 -2.77
CA THR A 13 -10.17 1.08 -1.46
C THR A 13 -9.01 1.00 -0.49
N ARG A 14 -8.53 2.15 -0.03
CA ARG A 14 -7.59 2.23 1.10
C ARG A 14 -8.39 2.20 2.40
N ILE A 15 -7.92 1.42 3.36
CA ILE A 15 -8.38 1.40 4.73
C ILE A 15 -7.24 1.91 5.60
N ARG A 16 -7.45 3.01 6.32
CA ARG A 16 -6.44 3.58 7.21
C ARG A 16 -6.96 3.59 8.64
N ARG A 17 -6.14 3.13 9.58
CA ARG A 17 -6.45 3.17 11.00
C ARG A 17 -5.86 4.42 11.63
N ASP A 18 -6.73 5.30 12.11
CA ASP A 18 -6.33 6.54 12.78
C ASP A 18 -6.71 6.47 14.27
N GLN A 19 -5.86 7.00 15.15
CA GLN A 19 -6.19 7.18 16.56
C GLN A 19 -7.21 8.32 16.69
N SER A 20 -8.38 8.01 17.25
CA SER A 20 -9.50 8.94 17.41
C SER A 20 -9.59 9.50 18.84
N GLY A 21 -8.90 8.87 19.80
CA GLY A 21 -8.81 9.35 21.19
C GLY A 21 -8.35 8.24 22.14
N THR A 22 -8.66 8.42 23.43
CA THR A 22 -8.41 7.44 24.49
C THR A 22 -9.69 7.17 25.29
N ASP A 23 -9.89 5.94 25.75
CA ASP A 23 -11.02 5.57 26.61
C ASP A 23 -10.80 6.01 28.08
N GLU A 24 -11.78 5.71 28.95
CA GLU A 24 -11.72 6.03 30.39
C GLU A 24 -10.59 5.30 31.14
N LEU A 25 -10.03 4.26 30.53
CA LEU A 25 -8.92 3.46 31.05
C LEU A 25 -7.59 3.85 30.39
N ASN A 26 -7.57 4.93 29.60
CA ASN A 26 -6.41 5.43 28.87
C ASN A 26 -5.85 4.45 27.82
N ASN A 27 -6.70 3.61 27.24
CA ASN A 27 -6.38 2.83 26.04
C ASN A 27 -6.68 3.64 24.78
N ASP A 28 -5.89 3.44 23.73
CA ASP A 28 -6.12 4.09 22.45
C ASP A 28 -7.39 3.56 21.76
N ILE A 29 -8.25 4.49 21.33
CA ILE A 29 -9.41 4.19 20.48
C ILE A 29 -8.99 4.48 19.04
N THR A 30 -9.05 3.47 18.19
CA THR A 30 -8.77 3.60 16.77
C THR A 30 -10.03 3.52 15.92
N VAL A 31 -10.09 4.29 14.85
CA VAL A 31 -11.16 4.26 13.85
C VAL A 31 -10.56 3.97 12.49
N ASP A 32 -11.20 3.08 11.74
CA ASP A 32 -10.80 2.76 10.38
C ASP A 32 -11.56 3.67 9.40
N SER A 33 -10.83 4.49 8.65
CA SER A 33 -11.35 5.27 7.52
C SER A 33 -11.24 4.46 6.23
N ARG A 34 -12.19 4.65 5.29
CA ARG A 34 -12.22 3.95 3.99
C ARG A 34 -12.36 4.94 2.86
N ASP A 35 -11.32 5.05 2.05
CA ASP A 35 -11.24 6.02 0.95
C ASP A 35 -11.00 5.32 -0.39
N GLN A 36 -11.56 5.88 -1.46
CA GLN A 36 -11.22 5.48 -2.81
C GLN A 36 -9.98 6.24 -3.28
N VAL A 37 -8.93 5.50 -3.62
CA VAL A 37 -7.66 6.04 -4.12
C VAL A 37 -7.42 5.50 -5.53
N LEU A 38 -6.94 6.35 -6.43
CA LEU A 38 -6.56 5.93 -7.78
C LEU A 38 -5.10 5.48 -7.77
N VAL A 39 -4.83 4.36 -8.43
CA VAL A 39 -3.49 3.79 -8.59
C VAL A 39 -3.19 3.53 -10.05
N PHE A 40 -1.92 3.31 -10.38
CA PHE A 40 -1.53 2.98 -11.75
C PHE A 40 -1.90 1.54 -12.08
N ALA A 41 -1.47 0.58 -11.26
CA ALA A 41 -1.70 -0.84 -11.45
C ALA A 41 -1.50 -1.63 -10.15
N TYR A 42 -2.01 -2.86 -10.11
CA TYR A 42 -1.71 -3.87 -9.09
C TYR A 42 -1.69 -5.26 -9.71
N TYR A 43 -0.95 -6.18 -9.10
CA TYR A 43 -0.81 -7.56 -9.56
C TYR A 43 -0.42 -8.48 -8.40
N THR A 44 -0.86 -9.74 -8.47
CA THR A 44 -0.44 -10.78 -7.53
C THR A 44 0.95 -11.30 -7.91
N LEU A 45 1.74 -11.66 -6.90
CA LEU A 45 2.98 -12.39 -7.11
C LEU A 45 2.73 -13.89 -7.03
N SER A 46 3.54 -14.66 -7.75
CA SER A 46 3.57 -16.11 -7.54
C SER A 46 4.30 -16.41 -6.23
N PRO A 47 3.85 -17.39 -5.43
CA PRO A 47 4.42 -17.71 -4.12
C PRO A 47 5.90 -18.13 -4.16
N ASP A 48 6.44 -18.43 -5.35
CA ASP A 48 7.83 -18.84 -5.56
C ASP A 48 8.83 -17.68 -5.75
N GLU A 49 8.38 -16.42 -5.73
CA GLU A 49 9.26 -15.25 -5.91
C GLU A 49 9.55 -14.54 -4.56
N PRO A 50 10.66 -14.86 -3.87
CA PRO A 50 11.05 -14.13 -2.67
C PRO A 50 11.56 -12.74 -3.06
N VAL A 51 10.82 -11.71 -2.67
CA VAL A 51 11.30 -10.33 -2.75
C VAL A 51 12.21 -10.08 -1.56
N VAL A 52 13.50 -9.85 -1.83
CA VAL A 52 14.48 -9.45 -0.81
C VAL A 52 14.36 -7.94 -0.62
N SER A 53 13.57 -7.51 0.36
CA SER A 53 13.70 -6.16 0.90
C SER A 53 14.84 -6.17 1.93
N ARG A 54 15.67 -5.11 1.91
CA ARG A 54 17.08 -5.08 2.34
C ARG A 54 17.49 -5.75 3.66
N HIS A 55 16.61 -6.16 4.57
CA HIS A 55 16.96 -6.98 5.75
C HIS A 55 15.85 -7.95 6.25
N GLU A 56 14.71 -8.08 5.56
CA GLU A 56 13.60 -8.97 5.98
C GLU A 56 13.00 -9.75 4.81
N ARG A 57 12.75 -11.04 5.02
CA ARG A 57 12.04 -11.90 4.06
C ARG A 57 10.54 -11.73 4.32
N LEU A 58 9.89 -10.91 3.51
CA LEU A 58 8.44 -10.72 3.58
C LEU A 58 7.75 -11.73 2.66
N GLU A 59 6.74 -12.43 3.17
CA GLU A 59 5.79 -13.16 2.33
C GLU A 59 4.91 -12.12 1.62
N LEU A 60 5.05 -12.05 0.29
CA LEU A 60 4.53 -10.98 -0.55
C LEU A 60 3.53 -11.59 -1.52
N ASP A 61 2.25 -11.26 -1.34
CA ASP A 61 1.16 -11.84 -2.13
C ASP A 61 0.81 -10.98 -3.35
N ALA A 62 1.02 -9.66 -3.25
CA ALA A 62 0.71 -8.71 -4.30
C ALA A 62 1.55 -7.44 -4.25
N ARG A 63 1.58 -6.70 -5.35
CA ARG A 63 2.18 -5.37 -5.44
C ARG A 63 1.20 -4.38 -6.03
N LEU A 64 1.35 -3.13 -5.59
CA LEU A 64 0.53 -1.99 -5.97
C LEU A 64 1.45 -0.84 -6.38
N ILE A 65 1.17 -0.20 -7.51
CA ILE A 65 1.90 0.97 -7.98
C ILE A 65 1.02 2.20 -7.76
N ALA A 66 1.34 2.99 -6.74
CA ALA A 66 0.53 4.10 -6.25
C ALA A 66 1.23 5.45 -6.41
N GLY A 67 0.49 6.54 -6.21
CA GLY A 67 1.09 7.86 -6.04
C GLY A 67 1.96 7.89 -4.77
N ILE A 68 2.98 8.73 -4.80
CA ILE A 68 3.95 8.83 -3.70
C ILE A 68 3.27 9.31 -2.42
N GLY A 69 3.32 8.50 -1.37
CA GLY A 69 2.75 8.81 -0.05
C GLY A 69 1.24 8.57 0.05
N ASP A 70 0.62 7.96 -0.95
CA ASP A 70 -0.81 7.61 -0.87
C ASP A 70 -1.08 6.50 0.17
N PHE A 71 -0.08 5.65 0.40
CA PHE A 71 -0.11 4.52 1.33
C PHE A 71 1.02 4.62 2.35
N ILE A 72 0.75 4.18 3.57
CA ILE A 72 1.73 4.04 4.65
C ILE A 72 1.75 2.59 5.15
N ALA A 73 2.79 2.24 5.90
CA ALA A 73 2.77 0.99 6.68
C ALA A 73 1.53 0.99 7.60
N ASP A 74 0.93 -0.19 7.81
CA ASP A 74 -0.33 -0.43 8.54
C ASP A 74 -1.62 -0.04 7.82
N ASP A 75 -1.56 0.61 6.64
CA ASP A 75 -2.75 0.68 5.78
C ASP A 75 -3.14 -0.72 5.29
N ALA A 76 -4.43 -0.90 5.05
CA ALA A 76 -4.94 -2.02 4.28
C ALA A 76 -5.54 -1.53 2.96
N VAL A 77 -5.61 -2.42 1.98
CA VAL A 77 -6.15 -2.14 0.65
C VAL A 77 -7.03 -3.27 0.18
N VAL A 78 -8.19 -2.91 -0.37
CA VAL A 78 -9.05 -3.84 -1.11
C VAL A 78 -8.81 -3.64 -2.59
N LEU A 79 -8.37 -4.71 -3.26
CA LEU A 79 -8.03 -4.71 -4.69
C LEU A 79 -9.18 -5.29 -5.51
N PRO A 80 -9.85 -4.48 -6.36
CA PRO A 80 -10.95 -4.98 -7.19
C PRO A 80 -10.51 -6.10 -8.13
N GLY A 81 -11.34 -7.12 -8.31
CA GLY A 81 -11.04 -8.21 -9.26
C GLY A 81 -10.01 -9.23 -8.79
N LEU A 82 -9.40 -9.07 -7.60
CA LEU A 82 -8.68 -10.12 -6.88
C LEU A 82 -9.56 -10.79 -5.81
N GLY A 83 -10.84 -10.96 -6.14
CA GLY A 83 -11.87 -11.48 -5.25
C GLY A 83 -12.26 -10.52 -4.12
N ASP A 84 -12.00 -9.22 -4.29
CA ASP A 84 -12.30 -8.14 -3.34
C ASP A 84 -11.76 -8.42 -1.93
N LYS A 85 -10.57 -9.04 -1.89
CA LYS A 85 -9.87 -9.39 -0.67
C LYS A 85 -9.07 -8.21 -0.13
N GLU A 86 -8.91 -8.22 1.19
CA GLU A 86 -8.11 -7.25 1.91
C GLU A 86 -6.64 -7.70 1.97
N PHE A 87 -5.75 -6.75 1.72
CA PHE A 87 -4.31 -6.90 1.82
C PHE A 87 -3.75 -5.82 2.74
N GLU A 88 -2.78 -6.17 3.57
CA GLU A 88 -2.02 -5.23 4.40
C GLU A 88 -0.82 -4.69 3.61
N VAL A 89 -0.56 -3.40 3.76
CA VAL A 89 0.69 -2.78 3.32
C VAL A 89 1.82 -3.20 4.26
N ILE A 90 2.86 -3.79 3.67
CA ILE A 90 4.00 -4.32 4.41
C ILE A 90 5.30 -3.65 3.98
N GLY A 91 6.10 -3.26 4.97
CA GLY A 91 7.40 -2.62 4.77
C GLY A 91 7.30 -1.23 4.14
N GLU A 92 8.45 -0.69 3.74
CA GLU A 92 8.54 0.61 3.08
C GLU A 92 8.21 0.52 1.59
N ALA A 93 7.54 1.54 1.07
CA ALA A 93 7.29 1.66 -0.36
C ALA A 93 8.61 1.93 -1.12
N GLU A 94 8.80 1.26 -2.25
CA GLU A 94 9.96 1.47 -3.10
C GLU A 94 9.76 2.75 -3.92
N ASN A 95 10.47 3.81 -3.51
CA ASN A 95 10.40 5.13 -4.10
C ASN A 95 11.66 5.42 -4.93
N TYR A 96 11.46 5.80 -6.20
CA TYR A 96 12.55 6.03 -7.16
C TYR A 96 12.85 7.52 -7.40
N GLU A 97 12.24 8.45 -6.65
CA GLU A 97 12.37 9.89 -6.89
C GLU A 97 13.77 10.46 -6.62
N ALA A 98 14.60 9.77 -5.83
CA ALA A 98 15.97 10.18 -5.59
C ALA A 98 16.92 9.83 -6.76
N ASN A 99 16.44 9.19 -7.83
CA ASN A 99 17.26 8.80 -8.96
C ASN A 99 17.56 10.01 -9.87
N PRO A 100 18.85 10.31 -10.16
CA PRO A 100 19.24 11.47 -10.99
C PRO A 100 18.70 11.48 -12.42
N TRP A 101 18.28 10.33 -12.95
CA TRP A 101 17.91 10.18 -14.36
C TRP A 101 16.45 9.80 -14.58
N TRP A 102 15.68 9.51 -13.52
CA TRP A 102 14.30 9.07 -13.62
C TRP A 102 13.49 9.35 -12.36
N SER A 103 12.36 10.03 -12.48
CA SER A 103 11.43 10.37 -11.39
C SER A 103 10.01 10.14 -11.91
N PRO A 104 9.44 8.94 -11.68
CA PRO A 104 8.19 8.54 -12.33
C PRO A 104 6.93 9.11 -11.65
N GLY A 105 7.05 9.65 -10.44
CA GLY A 105 5.91 10.16 -9.68
C GLY A 105 5.02 9.05 -9.10
N VAL A 106 5.55 7.84 -8.94
CA VAL A 106 4.87 6.68 -8.35
C VAL A 106 5.83 5.89 -7.46
N GLU A 107 5.28 5.07 -6.57
CA GLU A 107 6.03 4.14 -5.73
C GLU A 107 5.42 2.74 -5.77
N THR A 108 6.24 1.73 -5.48
CA THR A 108 5.78 0.33 -5.40
C THR A 108 5.52 -0.02 -3.94
N VAL A 109 4.27 -0.35 -3.65
CA VAL A 109 3.78 -0.75 -2.33
C VAL A 109 3.66 -2.27 -2.30
N ASN A 110 4.30 -2.88 -1.31
CA ASN A 110 4.29 -4.32 -1.12
C ASN A 110 3.08 -4.71 -0.26
N LEU A 111 2.40 -5.79 -0.64
CA LEU A 111 1.16 -6.21 -0.02
C LEU A 111 1.23 -7.68 0.43
N ARG A 112 0.67 -7.95 1.60
CA ARG A 112 0.44 -9.29 2.13
C ARG A 112 -1.05 -9.51 2.36
N ARG A 113 -1.55 -10.67 1.99
CA ARG A 113 -2.96 -11.01 2.15
C ARG A 113 -3.29 -11.21 3.63
N VAL A 114 -4.41 -10.63 4.07
CA VAL A 114 -4.93 -10.88 5.42
C VAL A 114 -5.53 -12.29 5.46
N GLN A 115 -4.99 -13.17 6.31
CA GLN A 115 -5.64 -14.43 6.68
C GLN A 115 -6.53 -14.16 7.91
N ARG A 116 -7.83 -13.98 7.69
CA ARG A 116 -8.85 -14.03 8.74
C ARG A 116 -9.72 -15.27 8.57
#